data_AF-S9QVP5-F1
#
_entry.id   AF-S9QVP5-F1
#
_cell.length_a   1.000
_cell.length_b   1.000
_cell.length_c   1.000
_cell.angle_alpha   90.00
_cell.angle_beta   90.00
_cell.angle_gamma   90.00
#
_symmetry.space_group_name_H-M   'P 1'
#
loop_
_entity.id
_entity.type
_entity.pdbx_description
1 polymer ?
#
loop_
_entity_poly.entity_id
_entity_poly.type
_entity_poly.pdbx_seq_one_letter_code
_entity_poly.pdbx_strand_id
1 'polypeptide(L)'
;MTGGTPRQEHWDRIHRQRAAESTSWYQARPEASLRALDHLGAGPGDSLIDAGGGGPGWWMSFSNGGWTDLAVLDIAPLGAGGGAQATRPPGGGAALDRRRCDALAARPHLDDLA
;
A
#
# COMPACT_ATOMS: atom_id res chain seq x y z
N MET A 1 -23.52 -12.75 -2.34
CA MET A 1 -22.65 -12.23 -1.25
C MET A 1 -21.39 -13.07 -1.24
N THR A 2 -20.31 -12.62 -1.89
CA THR A 2 -19.00 -13.29 -1.78
C THR A 2 -18.38 -12.86 -0.45
N GLY A 3 -18.44 -13.74 0.55
CA GLY A 3 -17.68 -13.57 1.79
C GLY A 3 -16.18 -13.52 1.50
N GLY A 4 -15.44 -12.78 2.32
CA GLY A 4 -13.97 -12.73 2.19
C GLY A 4 -13.33 -14.08 2.50
N THR A 5 -12.08 -14.29 2.08
CA THR A 5 -11.32 -15.46 2.52
C THR A 5 -11.09 -15.39 4.04
N PRO A 6 -10.81 -16.53 4.72
CA PRO A 6 -10.49 -16.51 6.16
C PRO A 6 -9.37 -15.54 6.54
N ARG A 7 -8.42 -15.33 5.62
CA ARG A 7 -7.32 -14.39 5.80
C ARG A 7 -7.77 -12.93 5.66
N GLN A 8 -8.64 -12.64 4.70
CA GLN A 8 -9.27 -11.32 4.58
C GLN A 8 -10.07 -11.00 5.84
N GLU A 9 -10.92 -11.92 6.30
CA GLU A 9 -11.70 -11.72 7.52
C GLU A 9 -10.82 -11.46 8.76
N HIS A 10 -9.69 -12.17 8.86
CA HIS A 10 -8.73 -11.95 9.94
C HIS A 10 -8.17 -10.52 9.94
N TRP A 11 -7.65 -10.04 8.81
CA TRP A 11 -7.04 -8.71 8.72
C TRP A 11 -8.08 -7.59 8.77
N ASP A 12 -9.26 -7.78 8.15
CA ASP A 12 -10.40 -6.88 8.28
C ASP A 12 -10.77 -6.67 9.76
N ARG A 13 -10.71 -7.73 10.57
CA ARG A 13 -10.96 -7.66 12.01
C ARG A 13 -9.86 -6.91 12.75
N ILE A 14 -8.58 -7.18 12.45
CA ILE A 14 -7.45 -6.49 13.08
C ILE A 14 -7.51 -4.98 12.83
N HIS A 15 -7.69 -4.56 11.57
CA HIS A 15 -7.78 -3.14 11.19
C HIS A 15 -9.02 -2.44 11.76
N ARG A 16 -10.10 -3.19 12.04
CA ARG A 16 -11.30 -2.63 12.69
C ARG A 16 -11.13 -2.46 14.19
N GLN A 17 -10.40 -3.37 14.84
CA GLN A 17 -10.32 -3.45 16.30
C GLN A 17 -9.12 -2.70 16.89
N ARG A 18 -8.07 -2.45 16.09
CA ARG A 18 -6.84 -1.80 16.56
C ARG A 18 -6.64 -0.48 15.85
N ALA A 19 -6.37 0.57 16.63
CA ALA A 19 -5.81 1.80 16.09
C ALA A 19 -4.43 1.50 15.48
N ALA A 20 -4.07 2.15 14.38
CA ALA A 20 -2.79 1.89 13.71
C ALA A 20 -1.62 2.07 14.69
N GLU A 21 -1.66 3.13 15.50
CA GLU A 21 -0.68 3.51 16.51
C GLU A 21 -0.51 2.48 17.64
N SER A 22 -1.50 1.60 17.81
CA SER A 22 -1.47 0.53 18.82
C SER A 22 -0.87 -0.79 18.32
N THR A 23 -0.50 -0.86 17.05
CA THR A 23 0.13 -2.04 16.45
C THR A 23 1.65 -1.98 16.58
N SER A 24 2.30 -3.13 16.75
CA SER A 24 3.76 -3.18 16.95
C SER A 24 4.57 -2.84 15.70
N TRP A 25 3.92 -2.77 14.54
CA TRP A 25 4.54 -2.47 13.24
C TRP A 25 4.29 -1.04 12.78
N TYR A 26 3.60 -0.21 13.58
CA TYR A 26 3.34 1.18 13.23
C TYR A 26 4.58 2.06 13.42
N GLN A 27 4.79 2.97 12.47
CA GLN A 27 5.70 4.10 12.60
C GLN A 27 5.02 5.34 12.01
N ALA A 28 5.03 6.47 12.72
CA ALA A 28 4.45 7.73 12.24
C ALA A 28 5.14 8.22 10.94
N ARG A 29 6.44 7.94 10.83
CA ARG A 29 7.22 8.01 9.60
C ARG A 29 7.85 6.63 9.36
N PRO A 30 7.76 6.03 8.16
CA PRO A 30 8.23 4.67 7.91
C PRO A 30 9.77 4.61 7.77
N GLU A 31 10.47 4.95 8.84
CA GLU A 31 11.93 5.09 8.89
C GLU A 31 12.66 3.82 8.45
N ALA A 32 12.14 2.63 8.78
CA ALA A 32 12.76 1.38 8.34
C ALA A 32 12.71 1.22 6.82
N SER A 33 11.55 1.48 6.21
CA SER A 33 11.36 1.40 4.75
C SER A 33 12.17 2.47 4.01
N LEU A 34 12.21 3.70 4.52
CA LEU A 34 13.00 4.78 3.93
C LEU A 34 14.50 4.45 3.91
N ARG A 35 15.04 3.91 5.00
CA ARG A 35 16.44 3.45 5.01
C ARG A 35 16.70 2.29 4.06
N ALA A 36 15.75 1.36 3.94
CA ALA A 36 15.89 0.24 3.00
C ALA A 36 15.97 0.72 1.55
N LEU A 37 15.14 1.69 1.16
CA LEU A 37 15.17 2.29 -0.17
C LEU A 37 16.48 3.03 -0.43
N ASP A 38 16.98 3.78 0.55
CA ASP A 38 18.28 4.46 0.48
C ASP A 38 19.43 3.45 0.27
N HIS A 39 19.44 2.35 1.03
CA HIS A 39 20.43 1.28 0.86
C HIS A 39 20.35 0.57 -0.49
N LEU A 40 19.17 0.49 -1.10
CA LEU A 40 18.98 -0.05 -2.44
C LEU A 40 19.33 0.94 -3.55
N GLY A 41 19.55 2.22 -3.21
CA GLY A 41 19.70 3.30 -4.19
C GLY A 41 18.43 3.61 -4.97
N ALA A 42 17.27 3.20 -4.43
CA ALA A 42 15.97 3.38 -5.08
C ALA A 42 15.44 4.81 -4.86
N GLY A 43 14.85 5.39 -5.90
CA GLY A 43 14.37 6.77 -5.88
C GLY A 43 13.10 7.00 -6.68
N PRO A 44 12.63 8.26 -6.77
CA PRO A 44 11.33 8.62 -7.35
C PRO A 44 11.08 8.21 -8.82
N GLY A 45 12.15 7.88 -9.55
CA GLY A 45 12.09 7.39 -10.92
C GLY A 45 11.89 5.88 -11.03
N ASP A 46 11.97 5.15 -9.92
CA ASP A 46 11.73 3.71 -9.86
C ASP A 46 10.26 3.40 -9.52
N SER A 47 9.79 2.24 -9.96
CA SER A 47 8.48 1.71 -9.57
C SER A 47 8.52 1.14 -8.16
N LEU A 48 7.52 1.48 -7.32
CA LEU A 48 7.40 0.99 -5.95
C LEU A 48 6.06 0.30 -5.71
N ILE A 49 6.11 -0.90 -5.14
CA ILE A 49 4.91 -1.61 -4.66
C ILE A 49 5.02 -1.74 -3.14
N ASP A 50 4.05 -1.21 -2.40
CA ASP A 50 3.85 -1.56 -0.99
C ASP A 50 2.81 -2.68 -0.87
N ALA A 51 3.24 -3.80 -0.31
CA ALA A 51 2.40 -4.91 0.07
C ALA A 51 2.10 -4.88 1.58
N GLY A 52 0.83 -4.69 1.94
CA GLY A 52 0.36 -4.50 3.32
C GLY A 52 0.17 -3.03 3.72
N GLY A 53 0.27 -2.11 2.77
CA GLY A 53 0.16 -0.67 2.98
C GLY A 53 -1.27 -0.14 3.17
N GLY A 54 -2.23 -0.92 3.66
CA GLY A 54 -3.62 -0.51 3.79
C GLY A 54 -3.89 0.51 4.89
N GLY A 55 -2.90 0.78 5.75
CA GLY A 55 -2.98 1.79 6.81
C GLY A 55 -3.03 3.23 6.28
N PRO A 56 -3.57 4.18 7.08
CA PRO A 56 -3.65 5.58 6.66
C PRO A 56 -2.26 6.23 6.55
N GLY A 57 -2.08 7.06 5.53
CA GLY A 57 -1.08 8.15 5.51
C GLY A 57 0.38 7.80 5.18
N TRP A 58 0.82 6.54 5.21
CA TRP A 58 2.24 6.24 4.99
C TRP A 58 2.68 6.48 3.53
N TRP A 59 1.83 6.16 2.54
CA TRP A 59 2.09 6.41 1.11
C TRP A 59 2.24 7.91 0.80
N MET A 60 1.69 8.79 1.64
CA MET A 60 1.87 10.24 1.48
C MET A 60 3.33 10.65 1.63
N SER A 61 4.13 9.91 2.41
CA SER A 61 5.58 10.16 2.52
C SER A 61 6.30 9.92 1.19
N PHE A 62 5.84 8.95 0.40
CA PHE A 62 6.37 8.64 -0.93
C PHE A 62 5.86 9.59 -2.00
N SER A 63 4.55 9.89 -2.00
CA SER A 63 4.00 10.91 -2.90
C SER A 63 4.64 12.28 -2.68
N ASN A 64 4.82 12.71 -1.43
CA ASN A 64 5.53 13.96 -1.10
C ASN A 64 7.03 13.90 -1.41
N GLY A 65 7.62 12.70 -1.41
CA GLY A 65 8.98 12.43 -1.83
C GLY A 65 9.17 12.41 -3.36
N GLY A 66 8.11 12.63 -4.14
CA GLY A 66 8.16 12.73 -5.60
C GLY A 66 7.99 11.42 -6.36
N TRP A 67 7.72 10.30 -5.70
CA TRP A 67 7.55 9.00 -6.35
C TRP A 67 6.42 9.03 -7.36
N THR A 68 6.71 8.58 -8.59
CA THR A 68 5.77 8.72 -9.71
C THR A 68 5.07 7.44 -10.20
N ASP A 69 5.50 6.29 -9.70
CA ASP A 69 4.90 5.01 -10.04
C ASP A 69 4.78 4.16 -8.77
N LEU A 70 3.62 4.29 -8.10
CA LEU A 70 3.38 3.73 -6.77
C LEU A 70 2.10 2.89 -6.77
N ALA A 71 2.24 1.63 -6.37
CA ALA A 71 1.11 0.73 -6.12
C ALA A 71 1.05 0.33 -4.64
N VAL A 72 -0.17 0.21 -4.11
CA VAL A 72 -0.45 -0.26 -2.75
C VAL A 72 -1.40 -1.43 -2.81
N LEU A 73 -0.95 -2.58 -2.32
CA LEU A 73 -1.72 -3.81 -2.26
C LEU A 73 -2.01 -4.12 -0.80
N ASP A 74 -3.27 -4.36 -0.45
CA ASP A 74 -3.62 -4.81 0.90
C ASP A 74 -4.72 -5.86 0.88
N ILE A 75 -4.65 -6.83 1.78
CA ILE A 75 -5.65 -7.89 1.87
C ILE A 75 -6.97 -7.40 2.52
N ALA A 76 -6.88 -6.40 3.40
CA ALA A 76 -7.99 -5.73 4.02
C ALA A 76 -8.50 -4.54 3.18
N PRO A 77 -9.73 -4.05 3.43
CA PRO A 77 -10.22 -2.84 2.82
C PRO A 77 -9.28 -1.67 3.09
N LEU A 78 -8.83 -1.06 2.00
CA LEU A 78 -8.18 0.23 1.98
C LEU A 78 -9.20 1.27 2.48
N GLY A 79 -8.87 2.02 3.53
CA GLY A 79 -9.84 2.83 4.32
C GLY A 79 -10.83 3.69 3.52
N ALA A 80 -11.99 3.99 4.13
CA ALA A 80 -13.13 4.83 3.68
C ALA A 80 -13.13 5.28 2.21
N GLY A 81 -13.18 4.31 1.29
CA GLY A 81 -13.12 4.55 -0.15
C GLY A 81 -12.90 3.22 -0.85
N GLY A 82 -13.72 2.22 -0.49
CA GLY A 82 -13.62 0.87 -1.00
C GLY A 82 -13.80 0.84 -2.52
N GLY A 83 -12.74 0.44 -3.21
CA GLY A 83 -12.68 0.28 -4.66
C GLY A 83 -11.28 0.64 -5.13
N ALA A 84 -10.76 -0.10 -6.11
CA ALA A 84 -9.57 0.36 -6.82
C ALA A 84 -9.88 1.75 -7.38
N GLN A 85 -9.30 2.77 -6.76
CA GLN A 85 -9.46 4.15 -7.18
C GLN A 85 -8.05 4.68 -7.34
N ALA A 86 -7.73 5.06 -8.58
CA ALA A 86 -6.64 5.96 -8.88
C ALA A 86 -6.96 7.29 -8.19
N THR A 87 -6.64 7.39 -6.90
CA THR A 87 -6.74 8.65 -6.17
C THR A 87 -5.55 9.48 -6.60
N ARG A 88 -5.78 10.41 -7.52
CA ARG A 88 -4.78 11.41 -7.89
C ARG A 88 -4.53 12.29 -6.65
N PRO A 89 -3.32 12.34 -6.10
CA PRO A 89 -3.06 13.20 -4.96
C PRO A 89 -3.30 14.68 -5.33
N PRO A 90 -3.80 15.51 -4.40
CA PRO A 90 -3.96 16.94 -4.65
C PRO A 90 -2.58 17.53 -4.99
N GLY A 91 -2.48 18.20 -6.15
CA GLY A 91 -1.22 18.77 -6.66
C GLY A 91 -0.69 18.14 -7.96
N GLY A 92 -1.38 17.13 -8.50
CA GLY A 92 -1.00 16.55 -9.81
C GLY A 92 0.22 15.63 -9.77
N GLY A 93 0.47 15.04 -8.60
CA GLY A 93 1.37 13.90 -8.46
C GLY A 93 0.80 12.62 -9.07
N ALA A 94 1.68 11.64 -9.18
CA ALA A 94 1.49 10.39 -9.89
C ALA A 94 0.26 9.54 -9.55
N ALA A 95 0.01 8.60 -10.47
CA ALA A 95 -0.98 7.54 -10.31
C ALA A 95 -0.61 6.68 -9.09
N LEU A 96 -1.44 6.75 -8.05
CA LEU A 96 -1.42 5.80 -6.94
C LEU A 96 -2.42 4.69 -7.26
N ASP A 97 -1.94 3.50 -7.63
CA ASP A 97 -2.80 2.33 -7.80
C ASP A 97 -3.03 1.66 -6.43
N ARG A 98 -4.29 1.45 -6.07
CA ARG A 98 -4.69 0.90 -4.77
C ARG A 98 -5.55 -0.32 -5.00
N ARG A 99 -5.09 -1.50 -4.58
CA ARG A 99 -5.84 -2.74 -4.80
C ARG A 99 -6.00 -3.53 -3.52
N ARG A 100 -7.24 -3.96 -3.27
CA ARG A 100 -7.49 -5.02 -2.29
C ARG A 100 -7.04 -6.35 -2.91
N CYS A 101 -5.99 -6.95 -2.38
CA CYS A 101 -5.34 -8.12 -2.95
C CYS A 101 -4.71 -8.97 -1.84
N ASP A 102 -4.87 -10.29 -1.91
CA ASP A 102 -3.99 -11.20 -1.18
C ASP A 102 -2.68 -11.33 -1.97
N ALA A 103 -1.64 -10.61 -1.54
CA ALA A 103 -0.34 -10.59 -2.22
C ALA A 103 0.30 -11.99 -2.34
N LEU A 104 -0.07 -12.95 -1.49
CA LEU A 104 0.43 -14.32 -1.58
C LEU A 104 -0.34 -15.17 -2.60
N ALA A 105 -1.56 -14.79 -2.93
CA ALA A 105 -2.37 -15.42 -3.98
C ALA A 105 -2.22 -14.71 -5.34
N ALA A 106 -1.76 -13.46 -5.34
CA ALA A 106 -1.55 -12.67 -6.54
C ALA A 106 -0.63 -13.40 -7.53
N ARG A 107 -0.96 -13.26 -8.81
CA ARG A 107 -0.13 -13.69 -9.93
C ARG A 107 0.12 -12.43 -10.76
N PRO A 108 1.28 -11.76 -10.62
CA PRO A 108 1.61 -10.70 -11.54
C PRO A 108 1.69 -11.33 -12.95
N HIS A 109 1.02 -10.71 -13.93
CA HIS A 109 1.29 -11.05 -15.32
C HIS A 109 2.71 -10.57 -15.59
N LEU A 110 3.65 -11.51 -15.73
CA LEU A 110 5.05 -11.21 -16.01
C LEU A 110 5.28 -10.79 -17.48
N ASP A 111 4.23 -10.86 -18.30
CA ASP A 111 4.29 -10.60 -19.74
C ASP A 111 4.48 -9.10 -20.09
N ASP A 112 4.35 -8.20 -19.12
CA ASP A 112 4.53 -6.74 -19.29
C ASP A 112 5.94 -6.24 -18.88
N LEU A 113 6.88 -7.14 -18.58
CA LEU A 113 8.26 -6.80 -18.18
C LEU A 113 9.29 -6.90 -19.34
N ALA A 114 8.81 -6.86 -20.59
CA ALA A 114 9.65 -6.91 -21.80
C ALA A 114 9.97 -5.51 -22.35
#